data_AF-A0A3D1US26-F1
#
_entry.id   AF-A0A3D1US26-F1
#
_cell.length_a   1.000
_cell.length_b   1.000
_cell.length_c   1.000
_cell.angle_alpha   90.00
_cell.angle_beta   90.00
_cell.angle_gamma   90.00
#
_symmetry.space_group_name_H-M   'P 1'
#
loop_
_entity.id
_entity.type
_entity.pdbx_description
1 polymer ?
#
loop_
_entity_poly.entity_id
_entity_poly.type
_entity_poly.pdbx_seq_one_letter_code
_entity_poly.pdbx_strand_id
1 'polypeptide(L)'
;MIPSDHFVRFYNEVFKFLDAENSLEKYYEEISLHQDFHCLADFREKGLRGVYNYYLKIRKEENCELEITLNNHELVLMMTKCPSLSKALNNDAGACQKYCLHCPGWTMGVYRRAGLYQVYDIMGLDNPQCCEWIYDKQEAAQLKYQELLKKRPASMIKKNFN
;
A
#
# COMPACT_ATOMS: atom_id res chain seq x y z
N MET A 1 -12.67 -21.48 -2.64
CA MET A 1 -12.14 -20.11 -2.74
C MET A 1 -13.08 -19.22 -1.94
N ILE A 2 -12.58 -18.42 -0.99
CA ILE A 2 -13.42 -17.50 -0.21
C ILE A 2 -13.73 -16.28 -1.09
N PRO A 3 -14.99 -15.82 -1.22
CA PRO A 3 -15.29 -14.59 -1.95
C PRO A 3 -14.53 -13.39 -1.37
N SER A 4 -14.04 -12.49 -2.24
CA SER A 4 -13.23 -11.34 -1.79
C SER A 4 -13.95 -10.44 -0.79
N ASP A 5 -15.28 -10.35 -0.87
CA ASP A 5 -16.11 -9.61 0.10
C ASP A 5 -16.03 -10.20 1.50
N HIS A 6 -16.05 -11.53 1.62
CA HIS A 6 -15.94 -12.21 2.91
C HIS A 6 -14.52 -12.11 3.46
N PHE A 7 -13.51 -12.16 2.58
CA PHE A 7 -12.12 -12.01 2.97
C PHE A 7 -11.83 -10.62 3.56
N VAL A 8 -12.35 -9.56 2.93
CA VAL A 8 -12.23 -8.18 3.43
C VAL A 8 -12.87 -8.02 4.81
N ARG A 9 -14.09 -8.54 4.99
CA ARG A 9 -14.78 -8.50 6.30
C ARG A 9 -14.02 -9.27 7.37
N PHE A 10 -13.51 -10.46 7.03
CA PHE A 10 -12.72 -11.26 7.96
C PHE A 10 -11.46 -10.52 8.42
N TYR A 11 -10.64 -10.02 7.49
CA TYR A 11 -9.40 -9.36 7.91
C TYR A 11 -9.70 -8.06 8.67
N ASN A 12 -10.78 -7.33 8.33
CA ASN A 12 -11.17 -6.13 9.06
C ASN A 12 -11.32 -6.41 10.56
N GLU A 13 -11.96 -7.52 10.92
CA GLU A 13 -12.10 -7.94 12.32
C GLU A 13 -10.78 -8.41 12.93
N VAL A 14 -9.95 -9.12 12.16
CA VAL A 14 -8.58 -9.47 12.59
C VAL A 14 -7.78 -8.19 12.90
N PHE A 15 -7.92 -7.15 12.08
CA PHE A 15 -7.16 -5.90 12.27
C PHE A 15 -7.66 -5.16 13.50
N LYS A 16 -8.97 -5.11 13.76
CA LYS A 16 -9.50 -4.54 15.01
C LYS A 16 -8.97 -5.27 16.24
N PHE A 17 -8.96 -6.61 16.19
CA PHE A 17 -8.42 -7.43 17.28
C PHE A 17 -6.93 -7.14 17.50
N LEU A 18 -6.11 -7.19 16.45
CA LEU A 18 -4.67 -6.95 16.54
C LEU A 18 -4.34 -5.51 16.93
N ASP A 19 -5.18 -4.53 16.55
CA ASP A 19 -5.00 -3.13 16.96
C ASP A 19 -5.25 -2.98 18.46
N ALA A 20 -6.29 -3.62 19.01
CA ALA A 20 -6.57 -3.65 20.44
C ALA A 20 -5.41 -4.30 21.24
N GLU A 21 -4.77 -5.32 20.66
CA GLU A 21 -3.60 -6.00 21.24
C GLU A 21 -2.26 -5.29 20.93
N ASN A 22 -2.26 -4.12 20.29
CA ASN A 22 -1.05 -3.39 19.86
C ASN A 22 -0.06 -4.25 19.03
N SER A 23 -0.58 -5.19 18.24
CA SER A 23 0.20 -6.15 17.45
C SER A 23 0.01 -6.00 15.94
N LEU A 24 -0.81 -5.04 15.51
CA LEU A 24 -1.17 -4.83 14.11
C LEU A 24 0.03 -4.52 13.20
N GLU A 25 0.97 -3.68 13.67
CA GLU A 25 2.16 -3.34 12.89
C GLU A 25 3.07 -4.54 12.65
N LYS A 26 3.30 -5.35 13.69
CA LYS A 26 4.05 -6.61 13.58
C LYS A 26 3.40 -7.56 12.58
N TYR A 27 2.07 -7.65 12.60
CA TYR A 27 1.35 -8.48 11.64
C TYR A 27 1.56 -8.01 10.19
N TYR A 28 1.58 -6.70 9.93
CA TYR A 28 1.90 -6.18 8.60
C TYR A 28 3.36 -6.44 8.18
N GLU A 29 4.30 -6.40 9.13
CA GLU A 29 5.69 -6.75 8.87
C GLU A 29 5.83 -8.22 8.46
N GLU A 30 5.14 -9.14 9.15
CA GLU A 30 5.11 -10.56 8.77
C GLU A 30 4.51 -10.74 7.37
N ILE A 31 3.43 -10.03 7.03
CA ILE A 31 2.91 -10.02 5.65
C ILE A 31 3.98 -9.51 4.67
N SER A 32 4.69 -8.43 5.00
CA SER A 32 5.77 -7.91 4.15
C SER A 32 6.83 -8.97 3.86
N LEU A 33 7.26 -9.72 4.88
CA LEU A 33 8.24 -10.80 4.73
C LEU A 33 7.68 -11.93 3.86
N HIS A 34 6.41 -12.30 4.04
CA HIS A 34 5.76 -13.28 3.17
C HIS A 34 5.64 -12.81 1.72
N GLN A 35 5.44 -11.52 1.47
CA GLN A 35 5.35 -10.97 0.11
C GLN A 35 6.67 -11.07 -0.66
N ASP A 36 7.80 -11.25 0.03
CA ASP A 36 9.09 -11.46 -0.64
C ASP A 36 9.07 -12.69 -1.54
N PHE A 37 8.41 -13.77 -1.12
CA PHE A 37 8.28 -15.00 -1.91
C PHE A 37 7.51 -14.80 -3.22
N HIS A 38 6.66 -13.77 -3.28
CA HIS A 38 5.78 -13.52 -4.42
C HIS A 38 6.34 -12.52 -5.41
N CYS A 39 7.08 -11.51 -4.95
CA CYS A 39 7.41 -10.36 -5.80
C CYS A 39 8.82 -9.79 -5.65
N LEU A 40 9.58 -10.13 -4.62
CA LEU A 40 10.89 -9.50 -4.39
C LEU A 40 11.89 -9.78 -5.51
N ALA A 41 11.94 -11.02 -6.01
CA ALA A 41 12.85 -11.39 -7.09
C ALA A 41 12.59 -10.55 -8.36
N ASP A 42 11.32 -10.46 -8.77
CA ASP A 42 10.91 -9.67 -9.93
C ASP A 42 11.16 -8.17 -9.73
N PHE A 43 10.93 -7.63 -8.53
CA PHE A 43 11.18 -6.22 -8.24
C PHE A 43 12.66 -5.88 -8.26
N ARG A 44 13.53 -6.77 -7.80
CA ARG A 44 15.00 -6.59 -7.88
C ARG A 44 15.51 -6.65 -9.30
N GLU A 45 15.06 -7.63 -10.08
CA GLU A 45 15.54 -7.83 -11.45
C GLU A 45 15.04 -6.73 -12.40
N LYS A 46 13.77 -6.35 -12.27
CA LYS A 46 13.09 -5.48 -13.25
C LYS A 46 12.82 -4.07 -12.71
N GLY A 47 13.19 -3.78 -11.47
CA GLY A 47 12.96 -2.47 -10.83
C GLY A 47 11.50 -2.04 -10.88
N LEU A 48 11.27 -0.77 -11.22
CA LEU A 48 9.94 -0.18 -11.37
C LEU A 48 9.06 -0.91 -12.39
N ARG A 49 9.66 -1.52 -13.43
CA ARG A 49 8.89 -2.33 -14.40
C ARG A 49 8.34 -3.60 -13.77
N GLY A 50 9.08 -4.21 -12.84
CA GLY A 50 8.62 -5.36 -12.06
C GLY A 50 7.38 -5.00 -11.24
N VAL A 51 7.44 -3.86 -10.53
CA VAL A 51 6.31 -3.36 -9.72
C VAL A 51 5.10 -2.99 -10.60
N TYR A 52 5.33 -2.32 -11.74
CA TYR A 52 4.30 -2.01 -12.72
C TYR A 52 3.56 -3.26 -13.20
N ASN A 53 4.30 -4.31 -13.58
CA ASN A 53 3.72 -5.57 -14.05
C ASN A 53 2.89 -6.26 -12.95
N TYR A 54 3.37 -6.24 -11.71
CA TYR A 54 2.63 -6.75 -10.56
C TYR A 54 1.29 -6.03 -10.38
N TYR A 55 1.28 -4.69 -10.38
CA TYR A 55 0.03 -3.95 -10.20
C TYR A 55 -0.92 -4.03 -11.39
N LEU A 56 -0.43 -4.22 -12.62
CA LEU A 56 -1.31 -4.54 -13.75
C LEU A 56 -2.10 -5.83 -13.52
N LYS A 57 -1.45 -6.85 -12.94
CA LYS A 57 -2.10 -8.11 -12.57
C LYS A 57 -3.10 -7.89 -11.43
N ILE A 58 -2.68 -7.26 -10.33
CA ILE A 58 -3.54 -6.98 -9.17
C ILE A 58 -4.77 -6.16 -9.59
N ARG A 59 -4.59 -5.12 -10.42
CA ARG A 59 -5.71 -4.31 -10.92
C ARG A 59 -6.79 -5.14 -11.61
N LYS A 60 -6.37 -6.13 -12.41
CA LYS A 60 -7.28 -7.03 -13.10
C LYS A 60 -7.93 -8.04 -12.14
N GLU A 61 -7.16 -8.61 -11.24
CA GLU A 61 -7.62 -9.67 -10.33
C GLU A 61 -8.56 -9.13 -9.23
N GLU A 62 -8.27 -7.95 -8.71
CA GLU A 62 -9.06 -7.30 -7.65
C GLU A 62 -10.15 -6.38 -8.20
N ASN A 63 -10.19 -6.16 -9.52
CA ASN A 63 -11.11 -5.24 -10.19
C ASN A 63 -11.11 -3.85 -9.52
N CYS A 64 -9.92 -3.29 -9.30
CA CYS A 64 -9.75 -2.02 -8.61
C CYS A 64 -9.64 -0.82 -9.58
N GLU A 65 -10.12 0.33 -9.13
CA GLU A 65 -9.99 1.60 -9.87
C GLU A 65 -8.61 2.19 -9.59
N LEU A 66 -7.61 1.65 -10.29
CA LEU A 66 -6.19 1.99 -10.15
C LEU A 66 -5.62 2.53 -11.46
N GLU A 67 -5.20 3.79 -11.42
CA GLU A 67 -4.41 4.42 -12.47
C GLU A 67 -2.92 4.18 -12.20
N ILE A 68 -2.19 3.76 -13.24
CA ILE A 68 -0.78 3.36 -13.13
C ILE A 68 0.00 4.14 -14.18
N THR A 69 0.93 4.98 -13.75
CA THR A 69 1.80 5.76 -14.63
C THR A 69 3.25 5.38 -14.39
N LEU A 70 3.93 4.86 -15.41
CA LEU A 70 5.35 4.51 -15.34
C LEU A 70 6.18 5.46 -16.20
N ASN A 71 7.12 6.13 -15.55
CA ASN A 71 8.14 7.00 -16.13
C ASN A 71 9.54 6.40 -15.94
N ASN A 72 10.60 7.09 -16.38
CA ASN A 72 11.97 6.56 -16.33
C ASN A 72 12.47 6.23 -14.91
N HIS A 73 12.13 7.06 -13.92
CA HIS A 73 12.62 6.94 -12.53
C HIS A 73 11.49 6.98 -11.50
N GLU A 74 10.24 6.84 -11.97
CA GLU A 74 9.05 6.98 -11.13
C GLU A 74 7.96 6.05 -11.62
N LEU A 75 7.32 5.36 -10.68
CA LEU A 75 6.04 4.70 -10.85
C LEU A 75 5.03 5.35 -9.90
N VAL A 76 3.89 5.78 -10.44
CA VAL A 76 2.79 6.36 -9.69
C VAL A 76 1.59 5.42 -9.75
N LEU A 77 1.04 5.12 -8.58
CA LEU A 77 -0.15 4.32 -8.38
C LEU A 77 -1.20 5.21 -7.72
N MET A 78 -2.21 5.62 -8.48
CA MET A 78 -3.34 6.41 -7.98
C MET A 78 -4.56 5.52 -7.87
N MET A 79 -4.92 5.17 -6.63
CA MET A 79 -6.14 4.45 -6.32
C MET A 79 -7.28 5.48 -6.18
N THR A 80 -8.16 5.55 -7.17
CA THR A 80 -9.32 6.46 -7.14
C THR A 80 -10.51 5.85 -6.40
N LYS A 81 -10.53 4.52 -6.23
CA LYS A 81 -11.46 3.79 -5.37
C LYS A 81 -10.88 2.46 -4.87
N CYS A 82 -10.44 2.42 -3.62
CA CYS A 82 -9.93 1.23 -2.96
C CYS A 82 -11.06 0.20 -2.78
N PRO A 83 -10.97 -1.01 -3.36
CA PRO A 83 -12.01 -2.02 -3.23
C PRO A 83 -12.14 -2.51 -1.79
N SER A 84 -11.01 -2.67 -1.10
CA SER A 84 -10.94 -3.19 0.27
C SER A 84 -11.55 -2.20 1.27
N LEU A 85 -11.12 -0.94 1.29
CA LEU A 85 -11.69 0.05 2.21
C LEU A 85 -13.17 0.32 1.90
N SER A 86 -13.55 0.42 0.62
CA SER A 86 -14.97 0.63 0.25
C SER A 86 -15.88 -0.47 0.83
N LYS A 87 -15.43 -1.73 0.81
CA LYS A 87 -16.15 -2.87 1.39
C LYS A 87 -16.14 -2.86 2.92
N ALA A 88 -15.01 -2.48 3.53
CA ALA A 88 -14.89 -2.37 4.98
C ALA A 88 -15.75 -1.23 5.56
N LEU A 89 -15.90 -0.11 4.83
CA LEU A 89 -16.81 0.98 5.19
C LEU A 89 -18.27 0.59 4.97
N ASN A 90 -18.57 -0.21 3.94
CA ASN A 90 -19.89 -0.79 3.70
C ASN A 90 -20.13 -2.08 4.52
N ASN A 91 -19.78 -2.04 5.80
CA ASN A 91 -19.89 -3.14 6.74
C ASN A 91 -20.66 -2.65 7.99
N ASP A 92 -21.56 -3.49 8.49
CA ASP A 92 -22.35 -3.23 9.71
C ASP A 92 -21.49 -3.26 10.98
N ALA A 93 -20.34 -3.95 10.96
CA ALA A 93 -19.39 -3.94 12.05
C ALA A 93 -18.46 -2.70 12.07
N GLY A 94 -18.53 -1.82 11.07
CA GLY A 94 -17.62 -0.69 10.88
C GLY A 94 -16.19 -1.10 10.48
N ALA A 95 -15.39 -0.16 9.98
CA ALA A 95 -14.01 -0.40 9.57
C ALA A 95 -13.02 -0.26 10.74
N CYS A 96 -11.91 -1.01 10.70
CA CYS A 96 -10.75 -0.75 11.54
C CYS A 96 -10.22 0.67 11.25
N GLN A 97 -9.97 1.49 12.28
CA GLN A 97 -9.48 2.88 12.07
C GLN A 97 -8.12 2.91 11.36
N LYS A 98 -7.27 1.91 11.62
CA LYS A 98 -5.94 1.78 11.01
C LYS A 98 -5.92 0.88 9.79
N TYR A 99 -7.08 0.62 9.19
CA TYR A 99 -7.22 -0.30 8.05
C TYR A 99 -6.27 0.05 6.92
N CYS A 100 -6.22 1.31 6.48
CA CYS A 100 -5.37 1.74 5.36
C CYS A 100 -3.86 1.59 5.61
N LEU A 101 -3.42 1.39 6.86
CA LEU A 101 -2.00 1.19 7.16
C LEU A 101 -1.48 -0.16 6.67
N HIS A 102 -2.35 -1.11 6.30
CA HIS A 102 -1.92 -2.40 5.80
C HIS A 102 -1.17 -2.32 4.47
N CYS A 103 -1.61 -1.45 3.54
CA CYS A 103 -0.93 -1.28 2.25
C CYS A 103 0.53 -0.86 2.43
N PRO A 104 0.83 0.32 3.04
CA PRO A 104 2.22 0.70 3.28
C PRO A 104 2.93 -0.28 4.23
N GLY A 105 2.20 -0.91 5.16
CA GLY A 105 2.74 -1.88 6.10
C GLY A 105 3.43 -3.07 5.44
N TRP A 106 2.85 -3.63 4.36
CA TRP A 106 3.51 -4.71 3.63
C TRP A 106 4.42 -4.22 2.51
N THR A 107 4.04 -3.18 1.77
CA THR A 107 4.78 -2.75 0.57
C THR A 107 6.14 -2.14 0.89
N MET A 108 6.23 -1.34 1.97
CA MET A 108 7.43 -0.56 2.28
C MET A 108 8.68 -1.41 2.48
N GLY A 109 8.52 -2.52 3.19
CA GLY A 109 9.58 -3.47 3.43
C GLY A 109 10.06 -4.12 2.14
N VAL A 110 9.13 -4.61 1.32
CA VAL A 110 9.46 -5.30 0.06
C VAL A 110 10.20 -4.35 -0.89
N TYR A 111 9.71 -3.13 -1.08
CA TYR A 111 10.37 -2.15 -1.94
C TYR A 111 11.75 -1.78 -1.43
N ARG A 112 11.90 -1.56 -0.12
CA ARG A 112 13.21 -1.24 0.47
C ARG A 112 14.20 -2.38 0.21
N ARG A 113 13.79 -3.64 0.40
CA ARG A 113 14.62 -4.82 0.12
C ARG A 113 14.90 -5.01 -1.37
N ALA A 114 14.05 -4.46 -2.25
CA ALA A 114 14.25 -4.44 -3.69
C ALA A 114 15.15 -3.28 -4.19
N GLY A 115 15.56 -2.36 -3.30
CA GLY A 115 16.31 -1.16 -3.68
C GLY A 115 15.43 -0.03 -4.25
N LEU A 116 14.14 -0.04 -3.93
CA LEU A 116 13.15 0.95 -4.36
C LEU A 116 12.65 1.79 -3.18
N TYR A 117 12.29 3.03 -3.47
CA TYR A 117 11.96 4.05 -2.47
C TYR A 117 10.53 4.51 -2.63
N GLN A 118 9.73 4.35 -1.58
CA GLN A 118 8.30 4.59 -1.60
C GLN A 118 7.93 5.84 -0.80
N VAL A 119 7.03 6.65 -1.34
CA VAL A 119 6.26 7.67 -0.62
C VAL A 119 4.79 7.38 -0.83
N TYR A 120 4.01 7.28 0.26
CA TYR A 120 2.61 6.89 0.22
C TYR A 120 1.74 7.95 0.91
N ASP A 121 0.76 8.51 0.20
CA ASP A 121 -0.29 9.38 0.76
C ASP A 121 -1.57 8.58 0.98
N ILE A 122 -1.93 8.39 2.25
CA ILE A 122 -3.16 7.68 2.65
C ILE A 122 -4.41 8.51 2.29
N MET A 123 -4.29 9.83 2.11
CA MET A 123 -5.37 10.77 1.75
C MET A 123 -6.60 10.83 2.68
N GLY A 124 -6.70 9.92 3.67
CA GLY A 124 -7.74 9.85 4.70
C GLY A 124 -7.98 8.40 5.12
N LEU A 125 -8.28 8.14 6.40
CA LEU A 125 -8.48 6.78 6.90
C LEU A 125 -9.89 6.23 6.58
N ASP A 126 -10.81 7.11 6.27
CA ASP A 126 -12.19 6.87 5.83
C ASP A 126 -12.42 7.25 4.35
N ASN A 127 -11.35 7.66 3.66
CA ASN A 127 -11.37 8.02 2.26
C ASN A 127 -10.84 6.83 1.44
N PRO A 128 -11.64 6.20 0.55
CA PRO A 128 -11.21 5.07 -0.27
C PRO A 128 -10.32 5.52 -1.44
N GLN A 129 -9.42 6.48 -1.21
CA GLN A 129 -8.45 6.97 -2.17
C GLN A 129 -7.09 6.99 -1.52
N CYS A 130 -6.06 6.65 -2.29
CA CYS A 130 -4.68 6.77 -1.86
C CYS A 130 -3.78 6.93 -3.08
N CYS A 131 -2.60 7.47 -2.85
CA CYS A 131 -1.61 7.60 -3.91
C CYS A 131 -0.25 7.17 -3.42
N GLU A 132 0.46 6.45 -4.27
CA GLU A 132 1.80 5.99 -4.00
C GLU A 132 2.74 6.39 -5.13
N TRP A 133 3.92 6.85 -4.75
CA TRP A 133 5.04 7.11 -5.64
C TRP A 133 6.20 6.21 -5.27
N ILE A 134 6.74 5.51 -6.27
CA ILE A 134 7.87 4.59 -6.12
C ILE A 134 8.98 5.07 -7.05
N TYR A 135 10.18 5.18 -6.50
CA TYR A 135 11.36 5.67 -7.19
C TYR A 135 12.49 4.64 -7.12
N ASP A 136 13.34 4.62 -8.14
CA ASP A 136 14.64 3.92 -8.14
C ASP A 136 15.79 4.81 -7.61
N LYS A 137 15.49 6.08 -7.29
CA LYS A 137 16.41 7.06 -6.68
C LYS A 137 15.83 7.61 -5.38
N GLN A 138 16.57 7.47 -4.29
CA GLN A 138 16.15 7.97 -2.97
C GLN A 138 15.97 9.48 -2.95
N GLU A 139 16.82 10.23 -3.67
CA GLU A 139 16.76 11.70 -3.74
C GLU A 139 15.42 12.18 -4.31
N ALA A 140 14.94 11.54 -5.38
CA ALA A 140 13.64 11.85 -5.98
C ALA A 140 12.49 11.56 -4.99
N ALA A 141 12.57 10.44 -4.27
CA ALA A 141 11.58 10.10 -3.24
C ALA A 141 11.59 11.12 -2.08
N GLN A 142 12.76 11.57 -1.64
CA GLN A 142 12.88 12.60 -0.60
C GLN A 142 12.26 13.92 -1.05
N LEU A 143 12.51 14.35 -2.30
CA LEU A 143 11.88 15.56 -2.85
C LEU A 143 10.36 15.44 -2.85
N LYS A 144 9.83 14.28 -3.27
CA LYS A 144 8.38 14.05 -3.26
C LYS A 144 7.79 14.08 -1.86
N TYR A 145 8.45 13.45 -0.89
CA TYR A 145 8.04 13.49 0.51
C TYR A 145 7.96 14.92 1.05
N GLN A 146 8.99 15.74 0.81
CA GLN A 146 8.99 17.15 1.22
C GLN A 146 7.92 17.98 0.49
N GLU A 147 7.62 17.67 -0.77
CA GLU A 147 6.52 18.31 -1.51
C GLU A 147 5.17 18.00 -0.85
N LEU A 148 4.91 16.74 -0.48
CA LEU A 148 3.66 16.31 0.13
C LEU A 148 3.47 16.86 1.54
N LEU A 149 4.53 16.94 2.36
CA LEU A 149 4.47 17.51 3.70
C LEU A 149 4.02 18.98 3.73
N LYS A 150 4.15 19.72 2.62
CA LYS A 150 3.63 21.09 2.50
C LYS A 150 2.10 21.14 2.31
N LYS A 151 1.49 20.04 1.87
CA LYS A 151 0.08 19.94 1.46
C LYS A 151 -0.73 19.02 2.36
N ARG A 152 -0.07 18.10 3.07
CA ARG A 152 -0.69 17.01 3.84
C ARG A 152 -0.05 16.92 5.23
N PRO A 153 -0.80 16.51 6.25
CA PRO A 153 -0.23 16.24 7.56
C PRO A 153 0.73 15.04 7.50
N ALA A 154 1.84 15.09 8.23
CA ALA A 154 2.85 14.04 8.25
C ALA A 154 2.29 12.66 8.67
N SER A 155 1.22 12.63 9.47
CA SER A 155 0.56 11.38 9.88
C SER A 155 -0.02 10.58 8.71
N MET A 156 -0.35 11.23 7.59
CA MET A 156 -0.93 10.62 6.39
C MET A 156 0.10 10.21 5.36
N ILE A 157 1.35 10.66 5.50
CA ILE A 157 2.42 10.37 4.55
C ILE A 157 3.34 9.33 5.16
N LYS A 158 3.49 8.20 4.48
CA LYS A 158 4.43 7.14 4.86
C LYS A 158 5.61 7.13 3.90
N LYS A 159 6.78 6.69 4.37
CA LYS A 159 7.98 6.51 3.55
C LYS A 159 8.81 5.32 4.05
N ASN A 160 9.62 4.72 3.18
CA ASN A 160 10.49 3.58 3.52
C ASN A 160 12.00 3.94 3.60
N PHE A 161 12.33 5.22 3.66
CA PHE A 161 13.71 5.74 3.72
C PHE A 161 13.89 6.78 4.82
N ASN A 162 15.13 6.90 5.30
CA ASN A 162 15.53 7.85 6.32
C ASN A 162 15.59 9.27 5.76
#